data_AF-A0A9J6AQC2-F1
#
_entry.id   AF-A0A9J6AQC2-F1
#
_cell.length_a   1.000
_cell.length_b   1.000
_cell.length_c   1.000
_cell.angle_alpha   90.00
_cell.angle_beta   90.00
_cell.angle_gamma   90.00
#
_symmetry.space_group_name_H-M   'P 1'
#
loop_
_entity.id
_entity.type
_entity.pdbx_description
1 polymer ?
#
loop_
_entity_poly.entity_id
_entity_poly.type
_entity_poly.pdbx_seq_one_letter_code
_entity_poly.pdbx_strand_id
1 'polypeptide(L)'
;MTEAGRQANNRPKKDLPEVSPEAKKKAADAKAKGDEAFDRKDFAAARDAYTLAISSDPTDGTLFSGRSDCWFHLGQGESALTDAKACKRLGQDLAKAYYREGAALRLLQACPPSSPGIKFCQLIYLYVLIF
;
A
#
# COMPACT_ATOMS: atom_id res chain seq x y z
N MET A 1 12.02 -34.68 0.31
CA MET A 1 12.75 -33.55 0.92
C MET A 1 12.44 -32.34 0.05
N THR A 2 11.61 -31.36 0.41
CA THR A 2 11.17 -30.86 1.72
C THR A 2 9.78 -30.26 1.60
N GLU A 3 8.92 -30.64 2.55
CA GLU A 3 7.67 -29.94 2.87
C GLU A 3 8.04 -28.53 3.36
N ALA A 4 7.48 -27.50 2.72
CA ALA A 4 7.48 -26.15 3.27
C ALA A 4 6.02 -25.72 3.40
N GLY A 5 5.41 -26.14 4.51
CA GLY A 5 4.18 -25.55 4.98
C GLY A 5 4.35 -24.03 5.13
N ARG A 6 3.39 -23.27 4.65
CA ARG A 6 3.11 -21.93 5.16
C ARG A 6 1.65 -21.85 5.53
N GLN A 7 1.40 -22.31 6.75
CA GLN A 7 0.49 -21.75 7.72
C GLN A 7 -0.73 -21.01 7.15
N ALA A 8 -1.86 -21.69 7.29
CA ALA A 8 -3.12 -21.15 7.76
C ALA A 8 -2.96 -19.78 8.45
N ASN A 9 -3.41 -18.72 7.79
CA ASN A 9 -3.81 -17.50 8.48
C ASN A 9 -5.33 -17.56 8.65
N ASN A 10 -5.76 -18.47 9.51
CA ASN A 10 -7.04 -18.37 10.18
C ASN A 10 -6.89 -17.31 11.28
N ARG A 11 -6.69 -16.04 10.88
CA ARG A 11 -6.81 -14.92 11.82
C ARG A 11 -8.29 -14.80 12.14
N PRO A 12 -8.68 -14.78 13.42
CA PRO A 12 -10.07 -14.47 13.76
C PRO A 12 -10.34 -13.07 13.19
N LYS A 13 -11.27 -12.97 12.23
CA LYS A 13 -11.88 -11.71 11.79
C LYS A 13 -12.75 -11.19 12.94
N LYS A 14 -12.12 -10.88 14.06
CA LYS A 14 -12.78 -10.31 15.24
C LYS A 14 -12.74 -8.80 15.01
N ASP A 15 -13.92 -8.25 14.76
CA ASP A 15 -14.22 -6.82 14.76
C ASP A 15 -13.69 -6.02 13.56
N LEU A 16 -13.85 -6.54 12.34
CA LEU A 16 -13.84 -5.68 11.15
C LEU A 16 -15.23 -5.02 11.03
N PRO A 17 -15.32 -3.69 10.77
CA PRO A 17 -16.60 -3.05 10.53
C PRO A 17 -17.31 -3.84 9.44
N GLU A 18 -18.55 -4.26 9.70
CA GLU A 18 -19.34 -5.07 8.78
C GLU A 18 -19.65 -4.19 7.55
N VAL A 19 -18.72 -4.15 6.60
CA VAL A 19 -18.85 -3.35 5.39
C VAL A 19 -20.00 -3.97 4.62
N SER A 20 -21.12 -3.25 4.55
CA SER A 20 -22.33 -3.69 3.84
C SER A 20 -21.93 -4.21 2.45
N PRO A 21 -22.54 -5.30 1.95
CA PRO A 21 -22.30 -5.79 0.60
C PRO A 21 -22.47 -4.69 -0.46
N GLU A 22 -23.28 -3.67 -0.19
CA GLU A 22 -23.44 -2.48 -1.03
C GLU A 22 -22.19 -1.60 -1.06
N ALA A 23 -21.52 -1.42 0.07
CA ALA A 23 -20.28 -0.66 0.18
C ALA A 23 -19.10 -1.40 -0.48
N LYS A 24 -19.08 -2.74 -0.41
CA LYS A 24 -18.13 -3.56 -1.18
C LYS A 24 -18.36 -3.45 -2.68
N LYS A 25 -19.62 -3.45 -3.12
CA LYS A 25 -19.95 -3.22 -4.54
C LYS A 25 -19.50 -1.83 -4.99
N LYS A 26 -19.77 -0.79 -4.20
CA LYS A 26 -19.31 0.57 -4.47
C LYS A 26 -17.78 0.68 -4.53
N ALA A 27 -17.08 -0.02 -3.63
CA ALA A 27 -15.62 -0.11 -3.65
C ALA A 27 -15.11 -0.81 -4.91
N ALA A 28 -15.75 -1.90 -5.33
CA ALA A 28 -15.41 -2.62 -6.56
C ALA A 28 -15.64 -1.77 -7.82
N ASP A 29 -16.73 -1.00 -7.87
CA ASP A 29 -17.01 -0.06 -8.97
C ASP A 29 -15.96 1.05 -9.03
N ALA A 30 -15.57 1.60 -7.87
CA ALA A 30 -14.50 2.60 -7.78
C ALA A 30 -13.12 2.01 -8.14
N LYS A 31 -12.85 0.77 -7.74
CA LYS A 31 -11.65 0.02 -8.13
C LYS A 31 -11.58 -0.15 -9.65
N ALA A 32 -12.68 -0.55 -10.29
CA ALA A 32 -12.73 -0.70 -11.74
C ALA A 32 -12.42 0.62 -12.46
N LYS A 33 -12.93 1.75 -11.96
CA LYS A 33 -12.57 3.09 -12.48
C LYS A 33 -11.10 3.43 -12.27
N GLY A 34 -10.53 3.01 -11.13
CA GLY A 34 -9.10 3.14 -10.84
C GLY A 34 -8.24 2.33 -11.81
N ASP A 35 -8.61 1.08 -12.04
CA ASP A 35 -7.94 0.17 -13.00
C ASP A 35 -8.02 0.77 -14.43
N GLU A 36 -9.17 1.30 -14.84
CA GLU A 36 -9.35 1.95 -16.15
C GLU A 36 -8.49 3.22 -16.30
N ALA A 37 -8.41 4.04 -15.25
CA ALA A 37 -7.54 5.22 -15.22
C ALA A 37 -6.05 4.82 -15.24
N PHE A 38 -5.71 3.71 -14.57
CA PHE A 38 -4.37 3.16 -14.56
C PHE A 38 -3.95 2.67 -15.95
N ASP A 39 -4.85 2.01 -16.68
CA ASP A 39 -4.62 1.59 -18.08
C ASP A 39 -4.42 2.78 -19.02
N ARG A 40 -5.10 3.90 -18.75
CA ARG A 40 -4.87 5.18 -19.43
C ARG A 40 -3.57 5.88 -19.03
N LYS A 41 -2.79 5.32 -18.11
CA LYS A 41 -1.59 5.92 -17.49
C LYS A 41 -1.87 7.22 -16.72
N ASP A 42 -3.13 7.46 -16.36
CA ASP A 42 -3.51 8.55 -15.47
C ASP A 42 -3.46 8.09 -14.01
N PHE A 43 -2.24 8.03 -13.48
CA PHE A 43 -1.97 7.53 -12.14
C PHE A 43 -2.54 8.44 -11.03
N ALA A 44 -2.74 9.73 -11.31
CA ALA A 44 -3.33 10.66 -10.37
C ALA A 44 -4.83 10.40 -10.21
N ALA A 45 -5.57 10.27 -11.32
CA ALA A 45 -6.98 9.91 -11.28
C ALA A 45 -7.18 8.50 -10.72
N ALA A 46 -6.31 7.54 -11.07
CA ALA A 46 -6.35 6.19 -10.54
C ALA A 46 -6.18 6.18 -9.00
N ARG A 47 -5.21 6.93 -8.48
CA ARG A 47 -5.02 7.10 -7.03
C ARG A 47 -6.27 7.62 -6.34
N ASP A 48 -6.93 8.63 -6.91
CA ASP A 48 -8.13 9.23 -6.32
C ASP A 48 -9.29 8.24 -6.32
N ALA A 49 -9.47 7.49 -7.41
CA ALA A 49 -10.45 6.42 -7.51
C ALA A 49 -10.22 5.29 -6.49
N TYR A 50 -8.96 4.83 -6.33
CA TYR A 50 -8.63 3.85 -5.28
C TYR A 50 -8.83 4.42 -3.87
N THR A 51 -8.58 5.71 -3.66
CA THR A 51 -8.83 6.34 -2.35
C THR A 51 -10.31 6.34 -2.01
N LEU A 52 -11.19 6.63 -2.99
CA LEU A 52 -12.64 6.48 -2.82
C LEU A 52 -13.07 5.03 -2.57
N ALA A 53 -12.40 4.07 -3.24
CA ALA A 53 -12.65 2.65 -3.01
C ALA A 53 -12.27 2.25 -1.57
N ILE A 54 -11.12 2.68 -1.07
CA ILE A 54 -10.65 2.42 0.30
C ILE A 54 -11.56 3.07 1.35
N SER A 55 -12.07 4.27 1.08
CA SER A 55 -13.07 4.92 1.95
C SER A 55 -14.38 4.13 2.02
N SER A 56 -14.71 3.36 0.98
CA SER A 56 -15.91 2.53 0.93
C SER A 56 -15.67 1.15 1.54
N ASP A 57 -14.52 0.53 1.26
CA ASP A 57 -14.10 -0.75 1.84
C ASP A 57 -12.62 -0.69 2.26
N PRO A 58 -12.32 -0.40 3.55
CA PRO A 58 -10.95 -0.39 4.05
C PRO A 58 -10.40 -1.79 4.35
N THR A 59 -11.19 -2.84 4.13
CA THR A 59 -10.83 -4.23 4.47
C THR A 59 -10.19 -4.98 3.31
N ASP A 60 -10.31 -4.44 2.10
CA ASP A 60 -9.74 -5.01 0.88
C ASP A 60 -8.28 -4.57 0.70
N GLY A 61 -7.36 -5.54 0.81
CA GLY A 61 -5.93 -5.31 0.62
C GLY A 61 -5.54 -5.03 -0.83
N THR A 62 -6.34 -5.49 -1.79
CA THR A 62 -6.08 -5.27 -3.22
C THR A 62 -6.20 -3.81 -3.60
N LEU A 63 -7.07 -3.03 -2.93
CA LEU A 63 -7.21 -1.59 -3.14
C LEU A 63 -5.95 -0.83 -2.73
N PHE A 64 -5.35 -1.19 -1.59
CA PHE A 64 -4.07 -0.63 -1.16
C PHE A 64 -2.94 -1.01 -2.12
N SER A 65 -2.95 -2.23 -2.67
CA SER A 65 -1.98 -2.65 -3.67
C SER A 65 -2.07 -1.84 -4.97
N GLY A 66 -3.30 -1.59 -5.46
CA GLY A 66 -3.53 -0.74 -6.64
C GLY A 66 -3.11 0.71 -6.42
N ARG A 67 -3.44 1.28 -5.25
CA ARG A 67 -3.00 2.63 -4.89
C ARG A 67 -1.48 2.74 -4.71
N SER A 68 -0.84 1.72 -4.13
CA SER A 68 0.62 1.63 -4.00
C SER A 68 1.32 1.68 -5.38
N ASP A 69 0.74 1.01 -6.39
CA ASP A 69 1.28 1.05 -7.76
C ASP A 69 1.14 2.45 -8.38
N CYS A 70 0.00 3.10 -8.17
CA CYS A 70 -0.20 4.48 -8.61
C CYS A 70 0.87 5.40 -7.99
N TRP A 71 1.13 5.27 -6.68
CA TRP A 71 2.17 6.05 -6.01
C TRP A 71 3.57 5.76 -6.54
N PHE A 72 3.86 4.51 -6.88
CA PHE A 72 5.13 4.13 -7.50
C PHE A 72 5.33 4.84 -8.84
N HIS A 73 4.31 4.84 -9.71
CA HIS A 73 4.35 5.55 -10.98
C HIS A 73 4.39 7.08 -10.85
N LEU A 74 3.85 7.63 -9.75
CA LEU A 74 3.93 9.06 -9.41
C LEU A 74 5.26 9.45 -8.75
N GLY A 75 6.18 8.51 -8.52
CA GLY A 75 7.47 8.77 -7.88
C GLY A 75 7.40 8.97 -6.36
N GLN A 76 6.24 8.69 -5.73
CA GLN A 76 6.03 8.86 -4.30
C GLN A 76 6.30 7.56 -3.53
N GLY A 77 7.59 7.24 -3.34
CA GLY A 77 8.01 6.00 -2.68
C GLY A 77 7.52 5.83 -1.24
N GLU A 78 7.38 6.91 -0.46
CA GLU A 78 6.93 6.82 0.95
C GLU A 78 5.47 6.40 1.05
N SER A 79 4.60 7.03 0.25
CA SER A 79 3.18 6.69 0.15
C SER A 79 3.00 5.26 -0.36
N ALA A 80 3.77 4.88 -1.40
CA ALA A 80 3.76 3.52 -1.95
C ALA A 80 4.13 2.47 -0.90
N LEU A 81 5.16 2.74 -0.08
CA LEU A 81 5.60 1.85 1.00
C LEU A 81 4.54 1.70 2.09
N THR A 82 3.89 2.80 2.44
CA THR A 82 2.83 2.82 3.47
C THR A 82 1.65 1.94 3.05
N ASP A 83 1.21 2.06 1.80
CA ASP A 83 0.12 1.26 1.23
C ASP A 83 0.52 -0.22 1.05
N ALA A 84 1.76 -0.51 0.62
CA ALA A 84 2.26 -1.88 0.53
C ALA A 84 2.25 -2.59 1.90
N LYS A 85 2.64 -1.88 2.96
CA LYS A 85 2.56 -2.39 4.34
C LYS A 85 1.11 -2.59 4.78
N ALA A 86 0.18 -1.73 4.38
CA ALA A 86 -1.25 -1.90 4.67
C ALA A 86 -1.81 -3.17 3.99
N CYS A 87 -1.50 -3.37 2.71
CA CYS A 87 -1.84 -4.59 1.97
C CYS A 87 -1.30 -5.85 2.67
N LYS A 88 -0.03 -5.83 3.11
CA LYS A 88 0.61 -6.92 3.85
C LYS A 88 -0.07 -7.21 5.19
N ARG A 89 -0.53 -6.19 5.91
CA ARG A 89 -1.27 -6.37 7.18
C ARG A 89 -2.61 -7.06 6.96
N LEU A 90 -3.32 -6.68 5.90
CA LEU A 90 -4.62 -7.26 5.51
C LEU A 90 -4.50 -8.69 4.98
N GLY A 91 -3.30 -9.10 4.56
CA GLY A 91 -2.99 -10.49 4.20
C GLY A 91 -3.60 -10.96 2.88
N GLN A 92 -4.23 -10.06 2.14
CA GLN A 92 -4.70 -10.34 0.78
C GLN A 92 -3.51 -10.23 -0.18
N ASP A 93 -3.19 -11.33 -0.84
CA ASP A 93 -2.11 -11.45 -1.83
C ASP A 93 -0.73 -10.98 -1.33
N LEU A 94 -0.19 -11.72 -0.35
CA LEU A 94 1.12 -11.44 0.24
C LEU A 94 2.24 -11.33 -0.81
N ALA A 95 2.19 -12.11 -1.88
CA ALA A 95 3.20 -12.08 -2.94
C ALA A 95 3.25 -10.70 -3.61
N LYS A 96 2.09 -10.14 -3.99
CA LYS A 96 2.01 -8.77 -4.51
C LYS A 96 2.43 -7.75 -3.47
N ALA A 97 2.03 -7.91 -2.21
CA ALA A 97 2.40 -6.97 -1.16
C ALA A 97 3.92 -6.85 -0.97
N TYR A 98 4.64 -7.98 -0.94
CA TYR A 98 6.11 -7.99 -0.86
C TYR A 98 6.77 -7.41 -2.12
N TYR A 99 6.21 -7.69 -3.31
CA TYR A 99 6.71 -7.10 -4.55
C TYR A 99 6.58 -5.56 -4.55
N ARG A 100 5.42 -5.03 -4.14
CA ARG A 100 5.18 -3.58 -4.02
C ARG A 100 6.07 -2.93 -2.95
N GLU A 101 6.25 -3.60 -1.81
CA GLU A 101 7.16 -3.14 -0.75
C GLU A 101 8.60 -3.01 -1.27
N GLY A 102 9.09 -4.02 -2.01
CA GLY A 102 10.41 -3.97 -2.63
C GLY A 102 10.56 -2.89 -3.70
N ALA A 103 9.52 -2.69 -4.53
CA ALA A 103 9.51 -1.63 -5.54
C ALA A 103 9.54 -0.23 -4.90
N ALA A 104 8.76 -0.01 -3.84
CA ALA A 104 8.74 1.23 -3.10
C ALA A 104 10.08 1.51 -2.41
N LEU A 105 10.71 0.49 -1.79
CA LEU A 105 12.04 0.64 -1.19
C LEU A 105 13.11 0.98 -2.23
N ARG A 106 13.06 0.39 -3.42
CA ARG A 106 13.97 0.74 -4.52
C ARG A 106 13.80 2.19 -4.96
N LEU A 107 12.55 2.66 -5.06
CA LEU A 107 12.26 4.04 -5.41
C LEU A 107 12.80 5.03 -4.36
N LEU A 108 12.68 4.67 -3.07
CA LEU A 108 13.23 5.44 -1.96
C LEU A 108 14.76 5.42 -1.91
N GLN A 109 15.39 4.30 -2.28
CA GLN A 109 16.87 4.24 -2.38
C GLN A 109 17.40 5.03 -3.58
N ALA A 110 16.63 5.11 -4.66
CA ALA A 110 16.98 5.89 -5.85
C ALA A 110 16.85 7.41 -5.64
N CYS A 111 16.00 7.84 -4.69
CA CYS A 111 15.86 9.24 -4.31
C CYS A 111 16.73 9.52 -3.06
N PRO A 112 17.89 10.19 -3.19
CA PRO A 112 18.68 10.54 -2.02
C PRO A 112 17.84 11.42 -1.06
N PRO A 113 18.11 11.39 0.26
CA PRO A 113 17.28 12.03 1.30
C PRO A 113 17.27 13.58 1.29
N SER A 114 17.49 14.22 0.14
CA SER A 114 17.51 15.67 -0.04
C SER A 114 16.12 16.33 -0.07
N SER A 115 15.06 15.62 0.29
CA SER A 115 13.71 16.19 0.44
C SER A 115 13.43 16.54 1.92
N PRO A 116 13.22 17.82 2.27
CA PRO A 116 13.21 18.32 3.65
C PRO A 116 11.97 17.96 4.49
N GLY A 117 11.26 16.88 4.16
CA GLY A 117 10.05 16.42 4.87
C GLY A 117 10.31 15.36 5.96
N ILE A 118 11.47 14.70 5.95
CA ILE A 118 11.77 13.57 6.86
C ILE A 118 12.37 14.10 8.16
N LYS A 119 11.57 14.84 8.94
CA LYS A 119 12.00 15.56 10.15
C LYS A 119 12.38 14.69 11.37
N PHE A 120 12.44 13.37 11.26
CA PHE A 120 12.65 12.51 12.46
C PHE A 120 13.85 11.55 12.41
N CYS A 121 14.51 11.38 11.27
CA CYS A 121 15.60 10.38 11.19
C CYS A 121 17.00 10.94 11.53
N GLN A 122 17.20 12.27 11.49
CA GLN A 122 18.51 12.88 11.82
C GLN A 122 18.75 13.09 13.33
N LEU A 123 17.70 13.05 14.16
CA LEU A 123 17.85 13.25 15.62
C LEU A 123 18.63 12.13 16.31
N ILE A 124 18.64 10.92 15.73
CA ILE A 124 19.43 9.80 16.26
C ILE A 124 20.91 9.94 15.87
N TYR A 125 21.20 10.54 14.70
CA TYR A 125 22.57 10.67 14.21
C TYR A 125 23.38 11.79 14.88
N LEU A 126 22.73 12.81 15.45
CA LEU A 126 23.42 13.85 16.25
C LEU A 126 23.71 13.43 17.69
N TYR A 127 22.97 12.46 18.25
CA TYR A 127 23.17 12.03 19.64
C TYR A 127 24.42 11.14 19.83
N VAL A 128 24.92 10.52 18.76
CA VAL A 128 26.11 9.64 18.79
C VAL A 128 27.42 10.41 18.56
N LEU A 129 27.36 11.72 18.24
CA LEU A 129 28.54 12.57 18.01
C LEU A 129 28.86 13.54 19.17
N ILE A 130 28.14 13.46 20.30
CA ILE A 130 28.31 14.35 21.47
C ILE A 130 28.71 13.59 22.75
N PHE A 131 29.00 12.29 22.69
CA PHE A 131 29.63 11.55 23.80
C PHE A 131 30.80 10.71 23.30
#